data_AF-A0A976KPT3-F1
#
_entry.id   AF-A0A976KPT3-F1
#
_cell.length_a   1.000
_cell.length_b   1.000
_cell.length_c   1.000
_cell.angle_alpha   90.00
_cell.angle_beta   90.00
_cell.angle_gamma   90.00
#
_symmetry.space_group_name_H-M   'P 1'
#
loop_
_entity.id
_entity.type
_entity.pdbx_description
1 polymer ?
#
loop_
_entity_poly.entity_id
_entity_poly.type
_entity_poly.pdbx_seq_one_letter_code
_entity_poly.pdbx_strand_id
1 'polypeptide(L)'
;MDNLIDSAREYATQAHGRIDHRRKYSLQPYATHLESVAKLVSSVTVDQEMIAAAWLHDIVEDTPATLEDIEAEFGQGVAELVEELTDVSKPSDGNRSIRKAMDRQHIAQASSRGKTVKLADLIDNCKDITRNDPRFARVYLAEMNELLDVLDDGDGRLLKRAHKLHDKCTVQLAKTTSNLANKGSAPASLSQPGIADNHFRRMFSELFSARDIAEPLLSFDADSSCKSVRKILNVRKQSVASIRINGETHGYIRKSDMGDGNCIDIVRHFATNQIVSGKDTIMDVVHVLTRHKYCFVEVLGQIGGVIRRDDMNKPIARMWLFGIITMIEMTLMRLINDYLPNDSWQQFVSEGRLEKARQLQSERQRRNQDVALVDCLQLTDKGLILIEHPTALQKLGFDSKRSAKKVIKELEALRNHLAHTQDISTGHWPQIARMAQRITEVTNENRS
;
A
#
# COMPACT_ATOMS: atom_id res chain seq x y z
N MET A 1 -11.78 -0.88 -32.62
CA MET A 1 -12.37 -1.33 -31.34
C MET A 1 -11.29 -2.14 -30.68
N ASP A 2 -10.51 -1.51 -29.82
CA ASP A 2 -9.46 -2.21 -29.10
C ASP A 2 -10.13 -3.22 -28.15
N ASN A 3 -9.61 -4.44 -28.17
CA ASN A 3 -10.10 -5.56 -27.40
C ASN A 3 -9.89 -5.26 -25.91
N LEU A 4 -10.98 -5.24 -25.12
CA LEU A 4 -10.97 -4.92 -23.68
C LEU A 4 -9.82 -5.62 -22.91
N ILE A 5 -9.58 -6.89 -23.25
CA ILE A 5 -8.53 -7.71 -22.64
C ILE A 5 -7.12 -7.20 -23.00
N ASP A 6 -6.91 -6.81 -24.26
CA ASP A 6 -5.62 -6.30 -24.72
C ASP A 6 -5.31 -4.94 -24.08
N SER A 7 -6.33 -4.07 -23.95
CA SER A 7 -6.23 -2.79 -23.25
C SER A 7 -5.90 -2.98 -21.76
N ALA A 8 -6.58 -3.91 -21.07
CA ALA A 8 -6.32 -4.22 -19.66
C ALA A 8 -4.90 -4.78 -19.46
N ARG A 9 -4.46 -5.70 -20.34
CA ARG A 9 -3.10 -6.24 -20.33
C ARG A 9 -2.05 -5.14 -20.48
N GLU A 10 -2.23 -4.25 -21.45
CA GLU A 10 -1.29 -3.17 -21.71
C GLU A 10 -1.22 -2.21 -20.51
N TYR A 11 -2.38 -1.78 -20.00
CA TYR A 11 -2.47 -0.90 -18.84
C TYR A 11 -1.74 -1.48 -17.62
N ALA A 12 -2.06 -2.73 -17.26
CA ALA A 12 -1.46 -3.38 -16.09
C ALA A 12 0.05 -3.56 -16.27
N THR A 13 0.50 -4.01 -17.45
CA THR A 13 1.92 -4.20 -17.74
C THR A 13 2.70 -2.88 -17.66
N GLN A 14 2.13 -1.78 -18.18
CA GLN A 14 2.74 -0.47 -18.08
C GLN A 14 2.77 0.05 -16.64
N ALA A 15 1.67 -0.04 -15.90
CA ALA A 15 1.56 0.47 -14.53
C ALA A 15 2.56 -0.22 -13.58
N HIS A 16 2.59 -1.57 -13.58
CA HIS A 16 3.56 -2.33 -12.80
C HIS A 16 4.99 -2.17 -13.33
N GLY A 17 5.18 -1.98 -14.64
CA GLY A 17 6.49 -1.69 -15.24
C GLY A 17 7.09 -0.36 -14.79
N ARG A 18 6.28 0.70 -14.65
CA ARG A 18 6.73 2.05 -14.20
C ARG A 18 7.32 2.01 -12.78
N ILE A 19 6.82 1.12 -11.93
CA ILE A 19 7.32 0.92 -10.57
C ILE A 19 8.37 -0.21 -10.47
N ASP A 20 8.78 -0.83 -11.58
CA ASP A 20 9.68 -2.01 -11.63
C ASP A 20 9.18 -3.14 -10.72
N HIS A 21 7.86 -3.40 -10.74
CA HIS A 21 7.26 -4.44 -9.91
C HIS A 21 7.73 -5.84 -10.35
N ARG A 22 8.22 -6.62 -9.39
CA ARG A 22 8.76 -7.97 -9.59
C ARG A 22 8.19 -8.93 -8.56
N ARG A 23 8.12 -10.19 -8.95
CA ARG A 23 7.77 -11.29 -8.05
C ARG A 23 8.82 -11.40 -6.94
N LYS A 24 8.36 -11.45 -5.69
CA LYS A 24 9.20 -11.49 -4.48
C LYS A 24 10.31 -12.54 -4.52
N TYR A 25 10.05 -13.71 -5.09
CA TYR A 25 10.98 -14.83 -5.05
C TYR A 25 11.72 -15.08 -6.37
N SER A 26 10.99 -15.11 -7.49
CA SER A 26 11.57 -15.41 -8.80
C SER A 26 12.20 -14.19 -9.49
N LEU A 27 11.96 -12.98 -8.98
CA LEU A 27 12.40 -11.69 -9.55
C LEU A 27 11.92 -11.43 -10.99
N GLN A 28 11.01 -12.26 -11.49
CA GLN A 28 10.38 -12.08 -12.79
C GLN A 28 9.50 -10.83 -12.78
N PRO A 29 9.34 -10.15 -13.93
CA PRO A 29 8.40 -9.05 -14.06
C PRO A 29 7.01 -9.45 -13.57
N TYR A 30 6.34 -8.58 -12.80
CA TYR A 30 5.04 -8.91 -12.22
C TYR A 30 3.99 -9.26 -13.30
N ALA A 31 4.13 -8.72 -14.51
CA ALA A 31 3.29 -9.07 -15.66
C ALA A 31 3.21 -10.60 -15.94
N THR A 32 4.23 -11.38 -15.57
CA THR A 32 4.19 -12.85 -15.68
C THR A 32 3.14 -13.50 -14.79
N HIS A 33 2.89 -12.94 -13.61
CA HIS A 33 1.79 -13.35 -12.72
C HIS A 33 0.44 -13.04 -13.35
N LEU A 34 0.26 -11.79 -13.76
CA LEU A 34 -0.99 -11.29 -14.33
C LEU A 34 -1.38 -12.12 -15.56
N GLU A 35 -0.39 -12.46 -16.39
CA GLU A 35 -0.59 -13.35 -17.54
C GLU A 35 -1.02 -14.75 -17.12
N SER A 36 -0.40 -15.31 -16.08
CA SER A 36 -0.75 -16.64 -15.56
C SER A 36 -2.18 -16.68 -15.01
N VAL A 37 -2.56 -15.68 -14.22
CA VAL A 37 -3.92 -15.55 -13.65
C VAL A 37 -4.95 -15.36 -14.77
N ALA A 38 -4.71 -14.45 -15.72
CA ALA A 38 -5.60 -14.25 -16.86
C ALA A 38 -5.75 -15.50 -17.76
N LYS A 39 -4.67 -16.28 -17.93
CA LYS A 39 -4.73 -17.58 -18.62
C LYS A 39 -5.56 -18.62 -17.86
N LEU A 40 -5.47 -18.64 -16.54
CA LEU A 40 -6.29 -19.53 -15.71
C LEU A 40 -7.76 -19.17 -15.80
N VAL A 41 -8.11 -17.89 -15.71
CA VAL A 41 -9.48 -17.40 -15.84
C VAL A 41 -10.04 -17.67 -17.25
N SER A 42 -9.28 -17.34 -18.31
CA SER A 42 -9.71 -17.61 -19.70
C SER A 42 -9.83 -19.10 -20.05
N SER A 43 -9.25 -20.00 -19.24
CA SER A 43 -9.45 -21.45 -19.40
C SER A 43 -10.82 -21.94 -18.92
N VAL A 44 -11.54 -21.13 -18.14
CA VAL A 44 -12.82 -21.50 -17.54
C VAL A 44 -13.99 -20.61 -17.97
N THR A 45 -13.73 -19.41 -18.49
CA THR A 45 -14.76 -18.49 -18.97
C THR A 45 -14.36 -17.78 -20.28
N VAL A 46 -15.35 -17.27 -21.00
CA VAL A 46 -15.20 -16.37 -22.16
C VAL A 46 -15.59 -14.92 -21.83
N ASP A 47 -15.98 -14.66 -20.59
CA ASP A 47 -16.35 -13.34 -20.08
C ASP A 47 -15.14 -12.39 -20.13
N GLN A 48 -15.22 -11.38 -20.99
CA GLN A 48 -14.12 -10.45 -21.22
C GLN A 48 -13.84 -9.56 -20.01
N GLU A 49 -14.86 -9.19 -19.22
CA GLU A 49 -14.66 -8.37 -18.02
C GLU A 49 -13.93 -9.16 -16.94
N MET A 50 -14.26 -10.45 -16.77
CA MET A 50 -13.53 -11.33 -15.84
C MET A 50 -12.06 -11.50 -16.25
N ILE A 51 -11.79 -11.66 -17.54
CA ILE A 51 -10.41 -11.80 -18.03
C ILE A 51 -9.65 -10.47 -17.90
N ALA A 52 -10.32 -9.33 -18.14
CA ALA A 52 -9.75 -8.01 -17.90
C ALA A 52 -9.46 -7.77 -16.41
N ALA A 53 -10.40 -8.10 -15.52
CA ALA A 53 -10.22 -8.02 -14.08
C ALA A 53 -9.07 -8.92 -13.60
N ALA A 54 -8.87 -10.11 -14.21
CA ALA A 54 -7.72 -10.96 -13.91
C ALA A 54 -6.37 -10.30 -14.22
N TRP A 55 -6.29 -9.47 -15.27
CA TRP A 55 -5.11 -8.64 -15.53
C TRP A 55 -4.95 -7.48 -14.55
N LEU A 56 -6.04 -6.99 -13.98
CA LEU A 56 -6.10 -5.77 -13.17
C LEU A 56 -6.24 -6.03 -11.66
N HIS A 57 -6.31 -7.28 -11.21
CA HIS A 57 -6.73 -7.60 -9.84
C HIS A 57 -5.87 -6.95 -8.74
N ASP A 58 -4.56 -6.77 -8.97
CA ASP A 58 -3.65 -6.12 -8.01
C ASP A 58 -3.38 -4.63 -8.33
N ILE A 59 -4.03 -4.07 -9.36
CA ILE A 59 -3.63 -2.78 -9.94
C ILE A 59 -3.76 -1.64 -8.93
N VAL A 60 -4.80 -1.66 -8.11
CA VAL A 60 -5.11 -0.60 -7.13
C VAL A 60 -4.33 -0.77 -5.82
N GLU A 61 -3.83 -1.98 -5.54
CA GLU A 61 -3.02 -2.26 -4.36
C GLU A 61 -1.56 -1.88 -4.59
N ASP A 62 -1.03 -2.26 -5.75
CA ASP A 62 0.41 -2.18 -6.04
C ASP A 62 0.80 -0.92 -6.80
N THR A 63 -0.15 -0.25 -7.47
CA THR A 63 0.14 0.89 -8.34
C THR A 63 -0.65 2.14 -7.92
N PRO A 64 -0.27 3.35 -8.40
CA PRO A 64 -0.99 4.57 -8.07
C PRO A 64 -2.40 4.69 -8.67
N ALA A 65 -2.80 3.74 -9.52
CA ALA A 65 -4.11 3.69 -10.16
C ALA A 65 -5.22 3.53 -9.11
N THR A 66 -6.36 4.17 -9.36
CA THR A 66 -7.53 4.12 -8.47
C THR A 66 -8.67 3.35 -9.11
N LEU A 67 -9.63 2.87 -8.30
CA LEU A 67 -10.85 2.25 -8.83
C LEU A 67 -11.60 3.18 -9.79
N GLU A 68 -11.56 4.49 -9.54
CA GLU A 68 -12.15 5.48 -10.45
C GLU A 68 -11.39 5.60 -11.79
N ASP A 69 -10.09 5.31 -11.83
CA ASP A 69 -9.34 5.23 -13.10
C ASP A 69 -9.72 3.96 -13.86
N ILE A 70 -9.93 2.83 -13.14
CA ILE A 70 -10.38 1.58 -13.74
C ILE A 70 -11.80 1.71 -14.31
N GLU A 71 -12.73 2.34 -13.58
CA GLU A 71 -14.08 2.63 -14.05
C GLU A 71 -14.07 3.48 -15.33
N ALA A 72 -13.21 4.51 -15.37
CA ALA A 72 -13.12 5.41 -16.52
C ALA A 72 -12.54 4.74 -17.77
N GLU A 73 -11.55 3.86 -17.62
CA GLU A 73 -10.85 3.22 -18.73
C GLU A 73 -11.50 1.92 -19.20
N PHE A 74 -12.11 1.14 -18.30
CA PHE A 74 -12.61 -0.22 -18.57
C PHE A 74 -14.10 -0.41 -18.29
N GLY A 75 -14.77 0.59 -17.72
CA GLY A 75 -16.18 0.54 -17.39
C GLY A 75 -16.46 -0.03 -15.99
N GLN A 76 -17.73 0.14 -15.57
CA GLN A 76 -18.17 -0.16 -14.21
C GLN A 76 -18.04 -1.65 -13.84
N GLY A 77 -18.41 -2.57 -14.73
CA GLY A 77 -18.35 -4.01 -14.43
C GLY A 77 -16.94 -4.52 -14.12
N VAL A 78 -15.92 -3.98 -14.78
CA VAL A 78 -14.51 -4.31 -14.47
C VAL A 78 -14.08 -3.68 -13.15
N ALA A 79 -14.46 -2.42 -12.89
CA ALA A 79 -14.13 -1.74 -11.64
C ALA A 79 -14.73 -2.45 -10.41
N GLU A 80 -15.99 -2.89 -10.49
CA GLU A 80 -16.66 -3.67 -9.45
C GLU A 80 -15.92 -5.00 -9.17
N LEU A 81 -15.51 -5.73 -10.22
CA LEU A 81 -14.72 -6.95 -10.05
C LEU A 81 -13.36 -6.70 -9.41
N VAL A 82 -12.68 -5.61 -9.77
CA VAL A 82 -11.38 -5.25 -9.15
C VAL A 82 -11.57 -4.86 -7.69
N GLU A 83 -12.64 -4.14 -7.35
CA GLU A 83 -12.99 -3.80 -5.97
C GLU A 83 -13.28 -5.04 -5.11
N GLU A 84 -14.05 -6.00 -5.63
CA GLU A 84 -14.30 -7.30 -4.98
C GLU A 84 -13.01 -8.06 -4.65
N LEU A 85 -11.98 -7.93 -5.50
CA LEU A 85 -10.71 -8.65 -5.38
C LEU A 85 -9.68 -7.96 -4.48
N THR A 86 -9.91 -6.71 -4.13
CA THR A 86 -8.99 -5.86 -3.38
C THR A 86 -9.16 -6.04 -1.87
N ASP A 87 -8.06 -6.22 -1.14
CA ASP A 87 -8.02 -6.31 0.32
C ASP A 87 -8.56 -5.01 0.96
N VAL A 88 -9.48 -5.15 1.92
CA VAL A 88 -10.16 -4.04 2.61
C VAL A 88 -9.54 -3.69 3.96
N SER A 89 -8.76 -4.61 4.53
CA SER A 89 -8.16 -4.41 5.84
C SER A 89 -7.11 -3.31 5.83
N LYS A 90 -7.12 -2.51 6.90
CA LYS A 90 -6.23 -1.39 7.11
C LYS A 90 -5.10 -1.76 8.07
N PRO A 91 -3.97 -1.04 8.03
CA PRO A 91 -2.85 -1.32 8.92
C PRO A 91 -3.20 -1.18 10.42
N SER A 92 -4.16 -0.31 10.78
CA SER A 92 -4.61 -0.10 12.17
C SER A 92 -5.60 -1.14 12.70
N ASP A 93 -6.18 -1.97 11.82
CA ASP A 93 -7.22 -2.96 12.16
C ASP A 93 -6.74 -4.10 13.08
N GLY A 94 -5.44 -4.14 13.41
CA GLY A 94 -4.88 -5.07 14.37
C GLY A 94 -3.79 -5.94 13.78
N ASN A 95 -3.59 -7.12 14.36
CA ASN A 95 -2.56 -8.06 13.89
C ASN A 95 -2.95 -8.71 12.55
N ARG A 96 -2.01 -9.43 11.94
CA ARG A 96 -2.19 -10.07 10.62
C ARG A 96 -3.41 -11.01 10.56
N SER A 97 -3.67 -11.77 11.64
CA SER A 97 -4.80 -12.70 11.70
C SER A 97 -6.14 -11.97 11.64
N ILE A 98 -6.28 -10.86 12.38
CA ILE A 98 -7.48 -10.02 12.36
C ILE A 98 -7.70 -9.42 10.97
N ARG A 99 -6.65 -8.86 10.36
CA ARG A 99 -6.72 -8.29 9.01
C ARG A 99 -7.12 -9.32 7.95
N LYS A 100 -6.50 -10.50 7.96
CA LYS A 100 -6.84 -11.57 7.01
C LYS A 100 -8.24 -12.14 7.22
N ALA A 101 -8.78 -12.09 8.44
CA ALA A 101 -10.18 -12.44 8.69
C ALA A 101 -11.15 -11.42 8.05
N MET A 102 -10.83 -10.13 8.10
CA MET A 102 -11.62 -9.09 7.41
C MET A 102 -11.56 -9.21 5.89
N ASP A 103 -10.35 -9.39 5.32
CA ASP A 103 -10.19 -9.60 3.88
C ASP A 103 -10.96 -10.86 3.40
N ARG A 104 -10.95 -11.92 4.21
CA ARG A 104 -11.71 -13.14 3.92
C ARG A 104 -13.23 -12.89 3.99
N GLN A 105 -13.70 -12.10 4.94
CA GLN A 105 -15.12 -11.75 5.02
C GLN A 105 -15.56 -10.92 3.80
N HIS A 106 -14.69 -10.02 3.33
CA HIS A 106 -14.93 -9.25 2.10
C HIS A 106 -15.07 -10.16 0.88
N ILE A 107 -14.08 -11.03 0.63
CA ILE A 107 -14.15 -11.92 -0.54
C ILE A 107 -15.27 -12.96 -0.42
N ALA A 108 -15.72 -13.32 0.78
CA ALA A 108 -16.88 -14.19 0.98
C ALA A 108 -18.17 -13.57 0.41
N GLN A 109 -18.27 -12.23 0.39
CA GLN A 109 -19.41 -11.48 -0.14
C GLN A 109 -19.27 -11.14 -1.63
N ALA A 110 -18.09 -11.36 -2.24
CA ALA A 110 -17.85 -11.11 -3.65
C ALA A 110 -18.72 -11.99 -4.56
N SER A 111 -18.94 -11.54 -5.79
CA SER A 111 -19.63 -12.34 -6.80
C SER A 111 -18.89 -13.64 -7.14
N SER A 112 -19.62 -14.62 -7.69
CA SER A 112 -19.02 -15.85 -8.23
C SER A 112 -17.96 -15.55 -9.30
N ARG A 113 -18.09 -14.43 -10.03
CA ARG A 113 -17.11 -13.92 -11.00
C ARG A 113 -15.82 -13.50 -10.29
N GLY A 114 -15.90 -12.63 -9.27
CA GLY A 114 -14.75 -12.21 -8.45
C GLY A 114 -14.06 -13.40 -7.78
N LYS A 115 -14.82 -14.29 -7.14
CA LYS A 115 -14.28 -15.49 -6.48
C LYS A 115 -13.57 -16.44 -7.45
N THR A 116 -14.04 -16.55 -8.69
CA THR A 116 -13.35 -17.31 -9.75
C THR A 116 -11.98 -16.73 -10.08
N VAL A 117 -11.86 -15.40 -10.15
CA VAL A 117 -10.57 -14.72 -10.35
C VAL A 117 -9.67 -14.93 -9.13
N LYS A 118 -10.21 -14.84 -7.90
CA LYS A 118 -9.43 -15.09 -6.68
C LYS A 118 -8.88 -16.51 -6.61
N LEU A 119 -9.65 -17.52 -7.05
CA LEU A 119 -9.16 -18.90 -7.15
C LEU A 119 -7.96 -19.02 -8.10
N ALA A 120 -7.99 -18.32 -9.24
CA ALA A 120 -6.88 -18.30 -10.19
C ALA A 120 -5.63 -17.65 -9.59
N ASP A 121 -5.78 -16.53 -8.89
CA ASP A 121 -4.73 -15.86 -8.13
C ASP A 121 -4.09 -16.81 -7.10
N LEU A 122 -4.90 -17.42 -6.22
CA LEU A 122 -4.42 -18.37 -5.20
C LEU A 122 -3.65 -19.56 -5.80
N ILE A 123 -4.11 -20.10 -6.94
CA ILE A 123 -3.43 -21.20 -7.63
C ILE A 123 -2.03 -20.80 -8.10
N ASP A 124 -1.87 -19.58 -8.60
CA ASP A 124 -0.59 -19.11 -9.11
C ASP A 124 0.36 -18.75 -7.97
N ASN A 125 -0.13 -18.01 -6.97
CA ASN A 125 0.64 -17.62 -5.79
C ASN A 125 1.09 -18.84 -4.96
N CYS A 126 0.23 -19.85 -4.78
CA CYS A 126 0.58 -21.08 -4.07
C CYS A 126 1.78 -21.80 -4.74
N LYS A 127 1.85 -21.85 -6.07
CA LYS A 127 2.98 -22.48 -6.77
C LYS A 127 4.30 -21.72 -6.56
N ASP A 128 4.26 -20.40 -6.63
CA ASP A 128 5.47 -19.57 -6.47
C ASP A 128 5.98 -19.62 -5.02
N ILE A 129 5.08 -19.45 -4.04
CA ILE A 129 5.43 -19.43 -2.62
C ILE A 129 5.97 -20.78 -2.17
N THR A 130 5.28 -21.88 -2.48
CA THR A 130 5.66 -23.22 -1.99
C THR A 130 6.98 -23.71 -2.59
N ARG A 131 7.33 -23.25 -3.80
CA ARG A 131 8.59 -23.57 -4.45
C ARG A 131 9.78 -22.82 -3.85
N ASN A 132 9.57 -21.58 -3.44
CA ASN A 132 10.67 -20.67 -3.13
C ASN A 132 10.83 -20.35 -1.64
N ASP A 133 9.76 -20.44 -0.83
CA ASP A 133 9.79 -20.09 0.59
C ASP A 133 9.04 -21.11 1.46
N PRO A 134 9.67 -22.27 1.77
CA PRO A 134 9.04 -23.32 2.57
C PRO A 134 8.62 -22.89 3.99
N ARG A 135 9.23 -21.81 4.53
CA ARG A 135 8.89 -21.29 5.86
C ARG A 135 7.57 -20.52 5.79
N PHE A 136 7.48 -19.55 4.88
CA PHE A 136 6.26 -18.77 4.69
C PHE A 136 5.12 -19.60 4.11
N ALA A 137 5.44 -20.59 3.28
CA ALA A 137 4.44 -21.47 2.66
C ALA A 137 3.51 -22.15 3.68
N ARG A 138 3.97 -22.45 4.90
CA ARG A 138 3.10 -23.01 5.95
C ARG A 138 2.01 -22.05 6.37
N VAL A 139 2.36 -20.77 6.55
CA VAL A 139 1.41 -19.73 6.95
C VAL A 139 0.46 -19.45 5.80
N TYR A 140 1.00 -19.31 4.59
CA TYR A 140 0.19 -19.09 3.40
C TYR A 140 -0.79 -20.23 3.12
N LEU A 141 -0.40 -21.49 3.28
CA LEU A 141 -1.33 -22.62 3.04
C LEU A 141 -2.47 -22.67 4.07
N ALA A 142 -2.20 -22.32 5.32
CA ALA A 142 -3.26 -22.18 6.32
C ALA A 142 -4.25 -21.07 5.94
N GLU A 143 -3.74 -19.90 5.54
CA GLU A 143 -4.56 -18.78 5.05
C GLU A 143 -5.33 -19.13 3.78
N MET A 144 -4.69 -19.84 2.84
CA MET A 144 -5.32 -20.34 1.61
C MET A 144 -6.45 -21.30 1.94
N ASN A 145 -6.29 -22.21 2.91
CA ASN A 145 -7.36 -23.13 3.30
C ASN A 145 -8.60 -22.38 3.82
N GLU A 146 -8.41 -21.40 4.70
CA GLU A 146 -9.52 -20.56 5.20
C GLU A 146 -10.21 -19.76 4.08
N LEU A 147 -9.45 -19.32 3.06
CA LEU A 147 -10.04 -18.65 1.90
C LEU A 147 -10.85 -19.62 1.03
N LEU A 148 -10.37 -20.85 0.82
CA LEU A 148 -11.09 -21.84 0.01
C LEU A 148 -12.48 -22.17 0.59
N ASP A 149 -12.65 -22.09 1.91
CA ASP A 149 -13.93 -22.32 2.59
C ASP A 149 -15.01 -21.29 2.21
N VAL A 150 -14.63 -20.10 1.70
CA VAL A 150 -15.56 -19.01 1.34
C VAL A 150 -15.63 -18.73 -0.17
N LEU A 151 -14.95 -19.54 -0.99
CA LEU A 151 -14.88 -19.42 -2.46
C LEU A 151 -15.69 -20.53 -3.16
N ASP A 152 -16.67 -21.12 -2.48
CA ASP A 152 -17.41 -22.33 -2.87
C ASP A 152 -18.34 -22.13 -4.09
N ASP A 153 -18.79 -20.92 -4.32
CA ASP A 153 -19.59 -20.44 -5.46
C ASP A 153 -18.74 -19.92 -6.65
N GLY A 154 -17.41 -19.98 -6.59
CA GLY A 154 -16.52 -19.77 -7.74
C GLY A 154 -16.54 -20.95 -8.74
N ASP A 155 -15.76 -20.86 -9.83
CA ASP A 155 -15.68 -21.95 -10.81
C ASP A 155 -15.18 -23.26 -10.17
N GLY A 156 -16.03 -24.29 -10.21
CA GLY A 156 -15.76 -25.57 -9.57
C GLY A 156 -14.55 -26.34 -10.11
N ARG A 157 -14.07 -26.05 -11.34
CA ARG A 157 -12.84 -26.67 -11.86
C ARG A 157 -11.61 -26.02 -11.24
N LEU A 158 -11.60 -24.69 -11.11
CA LEU A 158 -10.53 -23.98 -10.41
C LEU A 158 -10.54 -24.31 -8.91
N LEU A 159 -11.71 -24.36 -8.27
CA LEU A 159 -11.81 -24.72 -6.85
C LEU A 159 -11.20 -26.10 -6.57
N LYS A 160 -11.58 -27.13 -7.34
CA LYS A 160 -10.99 -28.48 -7.24
C LYS A 160 -9.48 -28.47 -7.47
N ARG A 161 -9.01 -27.65 -8.41
CA ARG A 161 -7.57 -27.50 -8.70
C ARG A 161 -6.84 -26.83 -7.54
N ALA A 162 -7.44 -25.84 -6.90
CA ALA A 162 -6.87 -25.13 -5.76
C ALA A 162 -6.74 -26.06 -4.54
N HIS A 163 -7.80 -26.79 -4.17
CA HIS A 163 -7.72 -27.81 -3.11
C HIS A 163 -6.65 -28.87 -3.39
N LYS A 164 -6.64 -29.44 -4.61
CA LYS A 164 -5.63 -30.44 -4.98
C LYS A 164 -4.20 -29.90 -4.89
N LEU A 165 -3.99 -28.64 -5.26
CA LEU A 165 -2.70 -27.98 -5.16
C LEU A 165 -2.31 -27.75 -3.69
N HIS A 166 -3.23 -27.21 -2.89
CA HIS A 166 -3.06 -27.02 -1.45
C HIS A 166 -2.63 -28.34 -0.78
N ASP A 167 -3.39 -29.42 -0.98
CA ASP A 167 -3.12 -30.71 -0.34
C ASP A 167 -1.76 -31.27 -0.74
N LYS A 168 -1.42 -31.17 -2.04
CA LYS A 168 -0.12 -31.58 -2.56
C LYS A 168 1.02 -30.82 -1.88
N CYS A 169 0.90 -29.50 -1.78
CA CYS A 169 1.92 -28.63 -1.20
C CYS A 169 2.06 -28.87 0.31
N THR A 170 0.95 -29.06 1.03
CA THR A 170 0.93 -29.40 2.46
C THR A 170 1.66 -30.72 2.73
N VAL A 171 1.39 -31.76 1.95
CA VAL A 171 2.10 -33.05 2.06
C VAL A 171 3.59 -32.91 1.74
N GLN A 172 3.96 -32.12 0.73
CA GLN A 172 5.36 -31.91 0.36
C GLN A 172 6.15 -31.16 1.45
N LEU A 173 5.53 -30.16 2.09
CA LEU A 173 6.13 -29.42 3.20
C LEU A 173 6.28 -30.26 4.46
N ALA A 174 5.31 -31.13 4.79
CA ALA A 174 5.41 -32.05 5.90
C ALA A 174 6.62 -33.00 5.75
N LYS A 175 6.81 -33.57 4.55
CA LYS A 175 7.97 -34.43 4.23
C LYS A 175 9.31 -33.69 4.38
N THR A 176 9.38 -32.46 3.87
CA THR A 176 10.60 -31.63 3.93
C THR A 176 10.97 -31.26 5.37
N THR A 177 9.96 -31.05 6.23
CA THR A 177 10.16 -30.71 7.65
C THR A 177 10.75 -31.86 8.46
N SER A 178 10.38 -33.11 8.14
CA SER A 178 10.95 -34.31 8.80
C SER A 178 12.46 -34.48 8.55
N ASN A 179 12.98 -33.94 7.44
CA ASN A 179 14.41 -33.96 7.10
C ASN A 179 15.21 -32.76 7.65
N LEU A 180 14.53 -31.73 8.17
CA LEU A 180 15.15 -30.48 8.65
C LEU A 180 15.23 -30.38 10.18
N ALA A 181 14.76 -31.39 10.92
CA ALA A 181 14.82 -31.43 12.39
C ALA A 181 16.25 -31.51 12.97
N ASN A 182 17.30 -31.39 12.15
CA ASN A 182 18.70 -31.51 12.56
C ASN A 182 19.59 -30.33 12.15
N LYS A 183 19.04 -29.13 11.93
CA LYS A 183 19.86 -27.90 11.78
C LYS A 183 19.36 -26.77 12.66
N GLY A 184 20.27 -26.36 13.54
CA GLY A 184 20.18 -25.37 14.60
C GLY A 184 19.31 -24.14 14.34
N SER A 185 18.68 -23.72 15.44
CA SER A 185 18.12 -22.38 15.66
C SER A 185 19.07 -21.30 15.14
N ALA A 186 18.58 -20.47 14.23
CA ALA A 186 19.22 -19.20 13.93
C ALA A 186 19.21 -18.32 15.20
N PRO A 187 20.28 -17.54 15.45
CA PRO A 187 20.38 -16.75 16.67
C PRO A 187 19.29 -15.67 16.68
N ALA A 188 18.65 -15.52 17.83
CA ALA A 188 17.85 -14.34 18.13
C ALA A 188 18.74 -13.10 17.94
N SER A 189 18.38 -12.20 17.03
CA SER A 189 19.10 -10.95 16.87
C SER A 189 18.80 -10.05 18.06
N LEU A 190 19.73 -10.01 19.00
CA LEU A 190 19.80 -9.00 20.04
C LEU A 190 20.25 -7.67 19.43
N SER A 191 19.29 -6.81 19.14
CA SER A 191 19.45 -5.37 19.34
C SER A 191 18.09 -4.80 19.74
N GLN A 192 17.87 -4.63 21.04
CA GLN A 192 16.69 -3.93 21.52
C GLN A 192 16.75 -2.49 20.98
N PRO A 193 15.70 -2.00 20.29
CA PRO A 193 15.54 -0.58 20.07
C PRO A 193 15.59 0.11 21.43
N GLY A 194 16.29 1.24 21.55
CA GLY A 194 16.23 2.03 22.77
C GLY A 194 14.77 2.28 23.16
N ILE A 195 14.45 2.22 24.46
CA ILE A 195 13.08 2.32 24.99
C ILE A 195 12.33 3.56 24.45
N ALA A 196 13.06 4.65 24.18
CA ALA A 196 12.54 5.89 23.62
C ALA A 196 12.10 5.78 22.14
N ASP A 197 12.76 4.95 21.32
CA ASP A 197 12.51 4.89 19.87
C ASP A 197 11.18 4.20 19.54
N ASN A 198 10.86 3.12 20.23
CA ASN A 198 9.61 2.40 20.02
C ASN A 198 8.41 3.18 20.58
N HIS A 199 8.58 3.83 21.72
CA HIS A 199 7.54 4.70 22.29
C HIS A 199 7.28 5.91 21.39
N PHE A 200 8.33 6.59 20.92
CA PHE A 200 8.22 7.73 20.01
C PHE A 200 7.53 7.33 18.69
N ARG A 201 7.92 6.20 18.07
CA ARG A 201 7.28 5.69 16.85
C ARG A 201 5.78 5.47 17.04
N ARG A 202 5.40 4.84 18.16
CA ARG A 202 4.01 4.58 18.49
C ARG A 202 3.23 5.88 18.72
N MET A 203 3.75 6.77 19.56
CA MET A 203 3.13 8.06 19.82
C MET A 203 2.98 8.88 18.53
N PHE A 204 3.99 8.88 17.67
CA PHE A 204 3.95 9.59 16.40
C PHE A 204 2.94 9.01 15.42
N SER A 205 2.80 7.67 15.34
CA SER A 205 1.80 7.03 14.48
C SER A 205 0.36 7.32 14.90
N GLU A 206 0.15 7.65 16.18
CA GLU A 206 -1.17 7.95 16.77
C GLU A 206 -1.39 9.45 17.01
N LEU A 207 -0.40 10.31 16.71
CA LEU A 207 -0.42 11.74 17.06
C LEU A 207 -1.45 12.54 16.26
N PHE A 208 -1.69 12.13 15.02
CA PHE A 208 -2.61 12.79 14.11
C PHE A 208 -3.62 11.79 13.55
N SER A 209 -4.85 12.28 13.41
CA SER A 209 -6.00 11.51 12.97
C SER A 209 -6.56 12.03 11.65
N ALA A 210 -7.45 11.25 11.03
CA ALA A 210 -8.16 11.62 9.82
C ALA A 210 -8.90 12.96 9.99
N ARG A 211 -9.50 13.21 11.16
CA ARG A 211 -10.21 14.46 11.44
C ARG A 211 -9.31 15.69 11.35
N ASP A 212 -8.03 15.57 11.66
CA ASP A 212 -7.09 16.71 11.68
C ASP A 212 -6.79 17.26 10.29
N ILE A 213 -7.01 16.44 9.25
CA ILE A 213 -6.76 16.81 7.85
C ILE A 213 -8.03 16.79 6.98
N ALA A 214 -9.17 16.38 7.52
CA ALA A 214 -10.44 16.33 6.82
C ALA A 214 -10.97 17.73 6.46
N GLU A 215 -11.45 17.90 5.23
CA GLU A 215 -12.32 19.02 4.89
C GLU A 215 -13.78 18.66 5.15
N PRO A 216 -14.65 19.63 5.51
CA PRO A 216 -16.08 19.39 5.61
C PRO A 216 -16.66 18.90 4.27
N LEU A 217 -17.38 17.78 4.28
CA LEU A 217 -18.11 17.30 3.12
C LEU A 217 -19.43 18.06 3.03
N LEU A 218 -19.57 18.93 2.03
CA LEU A 218 -20.84 19.64 1.80
C LEU A 218 -21.95 18.62 1.54
N SER A 219 -23.13 18.88 2.10
CA SER A 219 -24.29 17.99 2.01
C SER A 219 -25.49 18.74 1.44
N PHE A 220 -26.19 18.09 0.51
CA PHE A 220 -27.34 18.65 -0.21
C PHE A 220 -28.52 17.69 -0.18
N ASP A 221 -29.74 18.22 -0.16
CA ASP A 221 -30.96 17.41 -0.27
C ASP A 221 -31.07 16.75 -1.65
N ALA A 222 -31.65 15.55 -1.71
CA ALA A 222 -31.77 14.75 -2.94
C ALA A 222 -32.52 15.44 -4.09
N ASP A 223 -33.43 16.38 -3.78
CA ASP A 223 -34.17 17.18 -4.75
C ASP A 223 -33.36 18.36 -5.32
N SER A 224 -32.12 18.56 -4.86
CA SER A 224 -31.23 19.60 -5.37
C SER A 224 -30.84 19.35 -6.82
N SER A 225 -30.89 20.40 -7.64
CA SER A 225 -30.44 20.32 -9.04
C SER A 225 -28.92 20.33 -9.17
N CYS A 226 -28.38 19.52 -10.09
CA CYS A 226 -26.93 19.45 -10.34
C CYS A 226 -26.32 20.82 -10.65
N LYS A 227 -27.04 21.70 -11.33
CA LYS A 227 -26.58 23.05 -11.67
C LYS A 227 -26.35 23.91 -10.44
N SER A 228 -27.28 23.90 -9.49
CA SER A 228 -27.17 24.66 -8.24
C SER A 228 -26.04 24.13 -7.37
N VAL A 229 -25.96 22.80 -7.21
CA VAL A 229 -24.89 22.17 -6.44
C VAL A 229 -23.51 22.44 -7.06
N ARG A 230 -23.37 22.31 -8.40
CA ARG A 230 -22.11 22.60 -9.11
C ARG A 230 -21.63 24.02 -8.87
N LYS A 231 -22.53 25.00 -8.85
CA LYS A 231 -22.19 26.41 -8.58
C LYS A 231 -21.59 26.56 -7.18
N ILE A 232 -22.16 25.91 -6.17
CA ILE A 232 -21.66 25.95 -4.79
C ILE A 232 -20.32 25.24 -4.68
N LEU A 233 -20.18 24.06 -5.29
CA LEU A 233 -18.91 23.32 -5.33
C LEU A 233 -17.78 24.14 -5.98
N ASN A 234 -18.07 24.89 -7.04
CA ASN A 234 -17.10 25.80 -7.67
C ASN A 234 -16.63 26.90 -6.72
N VAL A 235 -17.56 27.56 -6.04
CA VAL A 235 -17.24 28.63 -5.08
C VAL A 235 -16.41 28.09 -3.91
N ARG A 236 -16.74 26.88 -3.44
CA ARG A 236 -16.06 26.22 -2.32
C ARG A 236 -14.82 25.42 -2.73
N LYS A 237 -14.47 25.38 -4.02
CA LYS A 237 -13.37 24.60 -4.60
C LYS A 237 -13.37 23.12 -4.19
N GLN A 238 -14.57 22.54 -4.08
CA GLN A 238 -14.75 21.12 -3.79
C GLN A 238 -15.13 20.35 -5.06
N SER A 239 -14.65 19.12 -5.17
CA SER A 239 -14.91 18.23 -6.30
C SER A 239 -15.95 17.14 -5.97
N VAL A 240 -16.41 17.08 -4.73
CA VAL A 240 -17.32 16.05 -4.21
C VAL A 240 -18.25 16.64 -3.14
N ALA A 241 -19.46 16.10 -3.05
CA ALA A 241 -20.44 16.42 -2.00
C ALA A 241 -21.24 15.18 -1.64
N SER A 242 -21.84 15.16 -0.45
CA SER A 242 -22.84 14.16 -0.04
C SER A 242 -24.24 14.57 -0.45
N ILE A 243 -25.09 13.57 -0.64
CA ILE A 243 -26.53 13.72 -0.80
C ILE A 243 -27.24 13.12 0.40
N ARG A 244 -28.20 13.86 0.96
CA ARG A 244 -29.03 13.43 2.09
C ARG A 244 -30.47 13.17 1.66
N ILE A 245 -31.05 12.13 2.24
CA ILE A 245 -32.46 11.75 2.10
C ILE A 245 -33.02 11.66 3.52
N ASN A 246 -34.11 12.37 3.80
CA ASN A 246 -34.73 12.41 5.14
C ASN A 246 -33.76 12.81 6.27
N GLY A 247 -32.76 13.64 5.97
CA GLY A 247 -31.76 14.10 6.93
C GLY A 247 -30.57 13.18 7.14
N GLU A 248 -30.55 12.00 6.52
CA GLU A 248 -29.43 11.05 6.59
C GLU A 248 -28.60 11.08 5.30
N THR A 249 -27.28 11.02 5.45
CA THR A 249 -26.34 10.94 4.32
C THR A 249 -26.49 9.59 3.61
N HIS A 250 -26.96 9.61 2.37
CA HIS A 250 -27.27 8.41 1.60
C HIS A 250 -26.11 8.00 0.66
N GLY A 251 -25.40 8.97 0.12
CA GLY A 251 -24.31 8.73 -0.83
C GLY A 251 -23.57 10.01 -1.17
N TYR A 252 -22.74 9.96 -2.20
CA TYR A 252 -21.98 11.11 -2.68
C TYR A 252 -22.11 11.31 -4.18
N ILE A 253 -21.78 12.52 -4.62
CA ILE A 253 -21.74 12.89 -6.04
C ILE A 253 -20.41 13.55 -6.35
N ARG A 254 -19.85 13.23 -7.51
CA ARG A 254 -18.65 13.89 -8.02
C ARG A 254 -19.07 15.01 -8.95
N LYS A 255 -18.36 16.13 -8.87
CA LYS A 255 -18.59 17.28 -9.75
C LYS A 255 -18.44 16.93 -11.23
N SER A 256 -17.58 15.96 -11.57
CA SER A 256 -17.37 15.45 -12.93
C SER A 256 -18.60 14.77 -13.51
N ASP A 257 -19.39 14.11 -12.68
CA ASP A 257 -20.51 13.26 -13.09
C ASP A 257 -21.81 14.07 -13.24
N MET A 258 -21.79 15.33 -12.80
CA MET A 258 -22.95 16.20 -12.86
C MET A 258 -23.32 16.50 -14.32
N GLY A 259 -24.61 16.38 -14.62
CA GLY A 259 -25.25 16.86 -15.84
C GLY A 259 -26.17 18.06 -15.57
N ASP A 260 -27.23 18.17 -16.36
CA ASP A 260 -28.31 19.16 -16.19
C ASP A 260 -29.50 18.62 -15.35
N GLY A 261 -29.48 17.34 -14.98
CA GLY A 261 -30.53 16.66 -14.20
C GLY A 261 -30.45 16.85 -12.68
N ASN A 262 -31.18 16.02 -11.94
CA ASN A 262 -31.20 16.04 -10.48
C ASN A 262 -29.98 15.30 -9.91
N CYS A 263 -29.55 15.69 -8.71
CA CYS A 263 -28.40 15.05 -8.08
C CYS A 263 -28.66 13.60 -7.66
N ILE A 264 -29.91 13.23 -7.37
CA ILE A 264 -30.27 11.88 -6.95
C ILE A 264 -29.95 10.81 -8.01
N ASP A 265 -30.05 11.17 -9.29
CA ASP A 265 -29.89 10.24 -10.41
C ASP A 265 -28.43 9.79 -10.64
N ILE A 266 -27.48 10.47 -9.99
CA ILE A 266 -26.03 10.24 -10.13
C ILE A 266 -25.37 9.92 -8.79
N VAL A 267 -26.16 9.59 -7.77
CA VAL A 267 -25.64 9.26 -6.44
C VAL A 267 -24.83 7.97 -6.49
N ARG A 268 -23.64 8.04 -5.93
CA ARG A 268 -22.75 6.91 -5.69
C ARG A 268 -22.82 6.51 -4.22
N HIS A 269 -22.72 5.21 -3.96
CA HIS A 269 -22.65 4.68 -2.60
C HIS A 269 -21.25 4.86 -2.04
N PHE A 270 -21.14 5.04 -0.72
CA PHE A 270 -19.85 5.01 -0.05
C PHE A 270 -19.40 3.56 0.10
N ALA A 271 -18.27 3.20 -0.52
CA ALA A 271 -17.67 1.89 -0.27
C ALA A 271 -17.11 1.85 1.17
N THR A 272 -17.25 0.72 1.86
CA THR A 272 -16.81 0.56 3.26
C THR A 272 -15.31 0.75 3.44
N ASN A 273 -14.52 0.27 2.48
CA ASN A 273 -13.07 0.48 2.39
C ASN A 273 -12.66 1.93 2.06
N GLN A 274 -13.61 2.78 1.64
CA GLN A 274 -13.39 4.19 1.35
C GLN A 274 -13.64 5.10 2.57
N ILE A 275 -14.24 4.55 3.64
CA ILE A 275 -14.59 5.30 4.85
C ILE A 275 -13.56 5.02 5.95
N VAL A 276 -13.14 6.07 6.64
CA VAL A 276 -12.35 6.00 7.88
C VAL A 276 -13.10 6.67 9.02
N SER A 277 -12.89 6.20 10.25
CA SER A 277 -13.31 6.96 11.43
C SER A 277 -12.49 8.24 11.55
N GLY A 278 -13.08 9.31 12.06
CA GLY A 278 -12.35 10.53 12.38
C GLY A 278 -11.17 10.35 13.34
N LYS A 279 -11.13 9.22 14.06
CA LYS A 279 -10.03 8.84 14.97
C LYS A 279 -8.94 7.99 14.31
N ASP A 280 -9.18 7.47 13.10
CA ASP A 280 -8.22 6.65 12.39
C ASP A 280 -6.98 7.47 12.04
N THR A 281 -5.85 6.79 11.85
CA THR A 281 -4.56 7.45 11.67
C THR A 281 -4.41 8.05 10.27
N ILE A 282 -3.47 8.99 10.08
CA ILE A 282 -3.11 9.44 8.72
C ILE A 282 -2.60 8.27 7.85
N MET A 283 -2.03 7.21 8.43
CA MET A 283 -1.64 6.01 7.68
C MET A 283 -2.86 5.34 7.03
N ASP A 284 -3.96 5.22 7.76
CA ASP A 284 -5.20 4.63 7.27
C ASP A 284 -5.80 5.48 6.14
N VAL A 285 -5.73 6.81 6.30
CA VAL A 285 -6.10 7.75 5.22
C VAL A 285 -5.26 7.53 3.98
N VAL A 286 -3.92 7.47 4.12
CA VAL A 286 -3.02 7.20 2.98
C VAL A 286 -3.38 5.88 2.32
N HIS A 287 -3.66 4.85 3.10
CA HIS A 287 -4.05 3.52 2.62
C HIS A 287 -5.38 3.52 1.85
N VAL A 288 -6.36 4.33 2.25
CA VAL A 288 -7.57 4.52 1.43
C VAL A 288 -7.25 5.29 0.15
N LEU A 289 -6.45 6.35 0.26
CA LEU A 289 -6.10 7.22 -0.87
C LEU A 289 -5.13 6.58 -1.88
N THR A 290 -4.57 5.40 -1.62
CA THR A 290 -3.89 4.63 -2.66
C THR A 290 -4.91 4.06 -3.66
N ARG A 291 -6.07 3.61 -3.17
CA ARG A 291 -7.09 2.91 -3.97
C ARG A 291 -8.21 3.80 -4.48
N HIS A 292 -8.54 4.86 -3.74
CA HIS A 292 -9.64 5.76 -4.04
C HIS A 292 -9.17 7.21 -4.21
N LYS A 293 -9.91 7.99 -5.00
CA LYS A 293 -9.67 9.45 -5.12
C LYS A 293 -10.07 10.23 -3.88
N TYR A 294 -11.02 9.69 -3.12
CA TYR A 294 -11.58 10.28 -1.91
C TYR A 294 -11.51 9.29 -0.76
N CYS A 295 -11.15 9.79 0.42
CA CYS A 295 -11.28 9.09 1.69
C CYS A 295 -12.33 9.83 2.52
N PHE A 296 -13.45 9.16 2.82
CA PHE A 296 -14.56 9.77 3.54
C PHE A 296 -14.39 9.57 5.04
N VAL A 297 -14.71 10.60 5.82
CA VAL A 297 -14.47 10.62 7.26
C VAL A 297 -15.78 10.61 8.00
N GLU A 298 -15.98 9.54 8.77
CA GLU A 298 -17.11 9.38 9.66
C GLU A 298 -16.85 9.98 11.04
N VAL A 299 -17.79 10.80 11.49
CA VAL A 299 -17.77 11.43 12.80
C VAL A 299 -19.14 11.25 13.45
N LEU A 300 -19.18 10.63 14.63
CA LEU A 300 -20.41 10.42 15.41
C LEU A 300 -21.50 9.68 14.61
N GLY A 301 -21.11 8.68 13.82
CA GLY A 301 -22.05 7.89 13.01
C GLY A 301 -22.54 8.58 11.74
N GLN A 302 -21.92 9.69 11.33
CA GLN A 302 -22.29 10.44 10.14
C GLN A 302 -21.06 10.71 9.28
N ILE A 303 -21.18 10.49 7.97
CA ILE A 303 -20.14 10.83 7.00
C ILE A 303 -20.24 12.34 6.73
N GLY A 304 -19.30 13.09 7.30
CA GLY A 304 -19.31 14.56 7.25
C GLY A 304 -17.98 15.18 6.83
N GLY A 305 -16.95 14.36 6.62
CA GLY A 305 -15.64 14.83 6.16
C GLY A 305 -15.17 14.11 4.90
N VAL A 306 -14.26 14.75 4.18
CA VAL A 306 -13.57 14.16 3.04
C VAL A 306 -12.11 14.58 3.03
N ILE A 307 -11.24 13.64 2.66
CA ILE A 307 -9.82 13.85 2.46
C ILE A 307 -9.48 13.41 1.02
N ARG A 308 -8.67 14.21 0.34
CA ARG A 308 -8.12 13.96 -0.99
C ARG A 308 -6.60 13.89 -0.91
N ARG A 309 -5.96 13.40 -1.97
CA ARG A 309 -4.48 13.38 -2.07
C ARG A 309 -3.89 14.79 -1.89
N ASP A 310 -4.54 15.83 -2.39
CA ASP A 310 -4.09 17.22 -2.25
C ASP A 310 -4.06 17.71 -0.80
N ASP A 311 -4.91 17.15 0.07
CA ASP A 311 -4.96 17.50 1.49
C ASP A 311 -3.70 17.06 2.23
N MET A 312 -2.85 16.24 1.60
CA MET A 312 -1.52 15.89 2.11
C MET A 312 -0.52 17.06 2.06
N ASN A 313 -0.85 18.13 1.32
CA ASN A 313 -0.12 19.39 1.36
C ASN A 313 -0.46 20.25 2.58
N LYS A 314 -1.45 19.86 3.40
CA LYS A 314 -1.76 20.58 4.64
C LYS A 314 -0.61 20.48 5.64
N PRO A 315 -0.39 21.52 6.48
CA PRO A 315 0.69 21.53 7.45
C PRO A 315 0.78 20.26 8.32
N ILE A 316 -0.36 19.75 8.79
CA ILE A 316 -0.41 18.55 9.65
C ILE A 316 0.07 17.30 8.90
N ALA A 317 -0.42 17.07 7.68
CA ALA A 317 0.02 15.95 6.86
C ALA A 317 1.50 16.06 6.46
N ARG A 318 1.98 17.28 6.18
CA ARG A 318 3.41 17.54 5.91
C ARG A 318 4.29 17.29 7.12
N MET A 319 3.86 17.72 8.31
CA MET A 319 4.55 17.44 9.58
C MET A 319 4.62 15.93 9.83
N TRP A 320 3.51 15.22 9.60
CA TRP A 320 3.45 13.77 9.71
C TRP A 320 4.43 13.08 8.74
N LEU A 321 4.42 13.45 7.45
CA LEU A 321 5.37 12.92 6.47
C LEU A 321 6.83 13.23 6.82
N PHE A 322 7.11 14.43 7.33
CA PHE A 322 8.45 14.81 7.74
C PHE A 322 8.96 13.92 8.88
N GLY A 323 8.14 13.70 9.91
CA GLY A 323 8.53 12.81 11.01
C GLY A 323 8.71 11.36 10.57
N ILE A 324 7.95 10.87 9.58
CA ILE A 324 8.22 9.59 8.92
C ILE A 324 9.62 9.55 8.31
N ILE A 325 10.00 10.57 7.55
CA ILE A 325 11.33 10.66 6.94
C ILE A 325 12.42 10.70 8.02
N THR A 326 12.20 11.46 9.10
CA THR A 326 13.12 11.51 10.24
C THR A 326 13.29 10.13 10.88
N MET A 327 12.21 9.37 11.07
CA MET A 327 12.29 8.01 11.60
C MET A 327 13.04 7.04 10.67
N ILE A 328 12.88 7.20 9.35
CA ILE A 328 13.66 6.45 8.36
C ILE A 328 15.14 6.81 8.49
N GLU A 329 15.47 8.11 8.59
CA GLU A 329 16.85 8.58 8.74
C GLU A 329 17.53 8.00 10.00
N MET A 330 16.83 8.04 11.14
CA MET A 330 17.31 7.43 12.39
C MET A 330 17.50 5.91 12.25
N THR A 331 16.64 5.23 11.50
CA THR A 331 16.77 3.80 11.24
C THR A 331 17.99 3.49 10.39
N LEU A 332 18.21 4.25 9.32
CA LEU A 332 19.39 4.08 8.46
C LEU A 332 20.68 4.29 9.26
N MET A 333 20.73 5.32 10.10
CA MET A 333 21.87 5.57 10.98
C MET A 333 22.16 4.37 11.89
N ARG A 334 21.14 3.81 12.55
CA ARG A 334 21.29 2.64 13.41
C ARG A 334 21.82 1.44 12.63
N LEU A 335 21.27 1.18 11.44
CA LEU A 335 21.73 0.08 10.60
C LEU A 335 23.18 0.26 10.14
N ILE A 336 23.65 1.50 9.90
CA ILE A 336 25.06 1.76 9.58
C ILE A 336 25.93 1.36 10.76
N ASN A 337 25.56 1.76 11.98
CA ASN A 337 26.32 1.42 13.18
C ASN A 337 26.34 -0.09 13.44
N ASP A 338 25.23 -0.79 13.18
CA ASP A 338 25.11 -2.24 13.39
C ASP A 338 25.91 -3.05 12.35
N TYR A 339 25.85 -2.68 11.07
CA TYR A 339 26.46 -3.45 9.98
C TYR A 339 27.86 -2.99 9.58
N LEU A 340 28.21 -1.73 9.85
CA LEU A 340 29.46 -1.09 9.44
C LEU A 340 30.10 -0.33 10.62
N PRO A 341 30.50 -1.04 11.69
CA PRO A 341 31.08 -0.42 12.88
C PRO A 341 32.46 0.20 12.60
N ASN A 342 32.98 0.96 13.57
CA ASN A 342 34.32 1.58 13.56
C ASN A 342 34.58 2.45 12.33
N ASP A 343 33.56 3.18 11.89
CA ASP A 343 33.63 4.06 10.71
C ASP A 343 34.05 3.36 9.40
N SER A 344 33.90 2.04 9.32
CA SER A 344 34.15 1.26 8.10
C SER A 344 33.24 1.67 6.94
N TRP A 345 32.16 2.42 7.21
CA TRP A 345 31.29 3.00 6.19
C TRP A 345 31.95 4.12 5.38
N GLN A 346 33.00 4.79 5.89
CA GLN A 346 33.64 5.93 5.21
C GLN A 346 34.16 5.56 3.82
N GLN A 347 34.58 4.31 3.60
CA GLN A 347 35.08 3.82 2.31
C GLN A 347 34.02 3.86 1.19
N PHE A 348 32.72 3.92 1.53
CA PHE A 348 31.63 3.96 0.57
C PHE A 348 31.19 5.40 0.22
N VAL A 349 31.85 6.41 0.78
CA VAL A 349 31.54 7.82 0.57
C VAL A 349 32.71 8.50 -0.14
N SER A 350 32.42 9.34 -1.14
CA SER A 350 33.46 10.11 -1.83
C SER A 350 34.13 11.11 -0.89
N GLU A 351 35.43 11.36 -1.06
CA GLU A 351 36.20 12.28 -0.19
C GLU A 351 35.57 13.68 -0.09
N GLY A 352 35.04 14.22 -1.19
CA GLY A 352 34.39 15.53 -1.17
C GLY A 352 33.10 15.60 -0.32
N ARG A 353 32.41 14.47 -0.11
CA ARG A 353 31.25 14.39 0.80
C ARG A 353 31.70 14.18 2.25
N LEU A 354 32.75 13.37 2.47
CA LEU A 354 33.36 13.20 3.79
C LEU A 354 33.89 14.53 4.33
N GLU A 355 34.55 15.33 3.49
CA GLU A 355 35.06 16.64 3.87
C GLU A 355 33.93 17.58 4.32
N LYS A 356 32.82 17.63 3.59
CA LYS A 356 31.63 18.40 4.01
C LYS A 356 31.06 17.90 5.35
N ALA A 357 31.02 16.59 5.56
CA ALA A 357 30.56 16.01 6.83
C ALA A 357 31.50 16.37 8.00
N ARG A 358 32.82 16.33 7.79
CA ARG A 358 33.84 16.74 8.78
C ARG A 358 33.75 18.23 9.10
N GLN A 359 33.49 19.07 8.10
CA GLN A 359 33.26 20.51 8.30
C GLN A 359 32.02 20.76 9.16
N LEU A 360 30.90 20.11 8.84
CA LEU A 360 29.68 20.21 9.63
C LEU A 360 29.86 19.67 11.06
N GLN A 361 30.58 18.57 11.22
CA GLN A 361 30.91 18.00 12.54
C GLN A 361 31.74 18.99 13.36
N SER A 362 32.79 19.55 12.77
CA SER A 362 33.65 20.55 13.42
C SER A 362 32.86 21.79 13.84
N GLU A 363 31.93 22.25 12.99
CA GLU A 363 31.05 23.37 13.33
C GLU A 363 30.11 23.05 14.50
N ARG A 364 29.53 21.85 14.52
CA ARG A 364 28.64 21.39 15.62
C ARG A 364 29.41 21.21 16.94
N GLN A 365 30.60 20.64 16.90
CA GLN A 365 31.48 20.51 18.06
C GLN A 365 31.89 21.87 18.64
N ARG A 366 32.16 22.88 17.79
CA ARG A 366 32.39 24.26 18.24
C ARG A 366 31.18 24.87 18.96
N ARG A 367 29.97 24.40 18.67
CA ARG A 367 28.72 24.79 19.35
C ARG A 367 28.40 23.89 20.56
N ASN A 368 29.38 23.13 21.06
CA ASN A 368 29.25 22.16 22.16
C ASN A 368 28.21 21.07 21.92
N GLN A 369 28.04 20.64 20.66
CA GLN A 369 27.24 19.47 20.31
C GLN A 369 28.15 18.27 20.08
N ASP A 370 28.00 17.23 20.91
CA ASP A 370 28.70 15.97 20.70
C ASP A 370 27.95 15.16 19.62
N VAL A 371 28.56 15.05 18.44
CA VAL A 371 27.97 14.41 17.26
C VAL A 371 29.01 13.54 16.56
N ALA A 372 28.59 12.33 16.16
CA ALA A 372 29.41 11.43 15.37
C ALA A 372 29.47 11.91 13.92
N LEU A 373 30.50 11.48 13.18
CA LEU A 373 30.66 11.89 11.78
C LEU A 373 29.50 11.42 10.90
N VAL A 374 28.93 10.24 11.20
CA VAL A 374 27.75 9.68 10.51
C VAL A 374 26.51 10.56 10.67
N ASP A 375 26.39 11.33 11.76
CA ASP A 375 25.26 12.26 12.01
C ASP A 375 25.27 13.46 11.06
N CYS A 376 26.44 13.76 10.49
CA CYS A 376 26.65 14.87 9.57
C CYS A 376 26.42 14.49 8.10
N LEU A 377 26.16 13.21 7.80
CA LEU A 377 25.82 12.74 6.46
C LEU A 377 24.37 13.09 6.09
N GLN A 378 24.12 13.28 4.80
CA GLN A 378 22.76 13.43 4.29
C GLN A 378 22.02 12.08 4.30
N LEU A 379 20.69 12.13 4.35
CA LEU A 379 19.82 10.96 4.21
C LEU A 379 20.22 10.07 3.00
N THR A 380 20.51 10.71 1.86
CA THR A 380 20.92 10.05 0.62
C THR A 380 22.23 9.28 0.80
N ASP A 381 23.21 9.87 1.48
CA ASP A 381 24.50 9.23 1.74
C ASP A 381 24.33 8.00 2.63
N LYS A 382 23.54 8.13 3.70
CA LYS A 382 23.24 7.03 4.63
C LYS A 382 22.59 5.84 3.90
N GLY A 383 21.63 6.11 3.01
CA GLY A 383 21.00 5.09 2.19
C GLY A 383 22.00 4.42 1.23
N LEU A 384 22.85 5.20 0.55
CA LEU A 384 23.83 4.69 -0.40
C LEU A 384 24.90 3.81 0.26
N ILE A 385 25.33 4.15 1.48
CA ILE A 385 26.25 3.32 2.27
C ILE A 385 25.66 1.93 2.52
N LEU A 386 24.42 1.86 3.00
CA LEU A 386 23.81 0.60 3.42
C LEU A 386 23.60 -0.37 2.27
N ILE A 387 23.26 0.13 1.08
CA ILE A 387 23.02 -0.73 -0.08
C ILE A 387 24.31 -1.35 -0.63
N GLU A 388 25.49 -0.86 -0.22
CA GLU A 388 26.76 -1.50 -0.55
C GLU A 388 26.99 -2.78 0.25
N HIS A 389 26.37 -2.92 1.43
CA HIS A 389 26.45 -4.10 2.29
C HIS A 389 25.32 -5.12 1.98
N PRO A 390 25.62 -6.35 1.52
CA PRO A 390 24.61 -7.31 1.04
C PRO A 390 23.51 -7.65 2.05
N THR A 391 23.89 -7.90 3.32
CA THR A 391 22.91 -8.23 4.38
C THR A 391 22.01 -7.04 4.71
N ALA A 392 22.55 -5.81 4.62
CA ALA A 392 21.77 -4.61 4.90
C ALA A 392 20.80 -4.32 3.75
N LEU A 393 21.21 -4.51 2.50
CA LEU A 393 20.35 -4.41 1.31
C LEU A 393 19.14 -5.35 1.42
N GLN A 394 19.37 -6.62 1.80
CA GLN A 394 18.29 -7.60 1.98
C GLN A 394 17.36 -7.21 3.14
N LYS A 395 17.91 -6.74 4.26
CA LYS A 395 17.11 -6.31 5.43
C LYS A 395 16.28 -5.06 5.16
N LEU A 396 16.72 -4.19 4.25
CA LEU A 396 15.94 -3.05 3.76
C LEU A 396 14.82 -3.45 2.78
N GLY A 397 14.71 -4.75 2.47
CA GLY A 397 13.69 -5.31 1.59
C GLY A 397 13.93 -4.99 0.11
N PHE A 398 15.20 -4.89 -0.32
CA PHE A 398 15.56 -4.64 -1.71
C PHE A 398 16.29 -5.84 -2.31
N ASP A 399 15.85 -6.26 -3.49
CA ASP A 399 16.46 -7.36 -4.23
C ASP A 399 17.67 -6.92 -5.07
N SER A 400 17.82 -5.61 -5.31
CA SER A 400 18.95 -5.07 -6.07
C SER A 400 19.37 -3.67 -5.61
N LYS A 401 20.67 -3.37 -5.75
CA LYS A 401 21.22 -2.03 -5.53
C LYS A 401 20.55 -0.98 -6.44
N ARG A 402 20.17 -1.36 -7.66
CA ARG A 402 19.53 -0.45 -8.62
C ARG A 402 18.15 0.00 -8.13
N SER A 403 17.32 -0.94 -7.68
CA SER A 403 16.00 -0.64 -7.10
C SER A 403 16.13 0.23 -5.85
N ALA A 404 17.06 -0.12 -4.95
CA ALA A 404 17.32 0.66 -3.75
C ALA A 404 17.76 2.11 -4.06
N LYS A 405 18.66 2.31 -5.04
CA LYS A 405 19.08 3.66 -5.49
C LYS A 405 17.92 4.50 -6.00
N LYS A 406 16.95 3.90 -6.71
CA LYS A 406 15.75 4.60 -7.18
C LYS A 406 14.91 5.11 -6.00
N VAL A 407 14.63 4.24 -5.02
CA VAL A 407 13.86 4.61 -3.83
C VAL A 407 14.56 5.67 -2.97
N ILE A 408 15.88 5.57 -2.80
CA ILE A 408 16.67 6.59 -2.08
C ILE A 408 16.52 7.96 -2.74
N LYS A 409 16.57 8.01 -4.08
CA LYS A 409 16.38 9.26 -4.84
C LYS A 409 14.95 9.83 -4.71
N GLU A 410 13.94 8.96 -4.71
CA GLU A 410 12.55 9.36 -4.49
C GLU A 410 12.32 9.90 -3.07
N LEU A 411 12.94 9.29 -2.06
CA LEU A 411 12.95 9.78 -0.67
C LEU A 411 13.61 11.15 -0.55
N GLU A 412 14.77 11.35 -1.18
CA GLU A 412 15.46 12.63 -1.22
C GLU A 412 14.60 13.71 -1.86
N ALA A 413 13.98 13.41 -3.01
CA ALA A 413 13.07 14.32 -3.67
C ALA A 413 11.91 14.70 -2.72
N LEU A 414 11.23 13.72 -2.12
CA LEU A 414 10.12 13.99 -1.21
C LEU A 414 10.55 14.84 0.01
N ARG A 415 11.68 14.51 0.64
CA ARG A 415 12.26 15.29 1.75
C ARG A 415 12.48 16.75 1.36
N ASN A 416 13.06 16.99 0.18
CA ASN A 416 13.35 18.34 -0.29
C ASN A 416 12.06 19.14 -0.55
N HIS A 417 11.02 18.53 -1.14
CA HIS A 417 9.72 19.19 -1.35
C HIS A 417 9.04 19.54 -0.02
N LEU A 418 9.14 18.64 0.98
CA LEU A 418 8.63 18.88 2.32
C LEU A 418 9.34 20.05 3.02
N ALA A 419 10.65 20.15 2.87
CA ALA A 419 11.47 21.21 3.45
C ALA A 419 11.29 22.58 2.76
N HIS A 420 10.97 22.62 1.47
CA HIS A 420 10.92 23.87 0.68
C HIS A 420 9.51 24.39 0.36
N THR A 421 8.48 23.93 1.08
CA THR A 421 7.06 24.32 0.85
C THR A 421 6.58 24.13 -0.60
N GLN A 422 7.17 23.17 -1.31
CA GLN A 422 6.71 22.79 -2.65
C GLN A 422 5.58 21.76 -2.53
N ASP A 423 4.67 21.76 -3.51
CA ASP A 423 3.55 20.83 -3.55
C ASP A 423 4.03 19.38 -3.74
N ILE A 424 3.42 18.47 -3.00
CA ILE A 424 3.57 17.03 -3.19
C ILE A 424 2.85 16.67 -4.48
N SER A 425 3.62 16.48 -5.56
CA SER A 425 3.09 16.01 -6.83
C SER A 425 2.56 14.57 -6.76
N THR A 426 1.66 14.21 -7.68
CA THR A 426 1.09 12.86 -7.83
C THR A 426 2.16 11.77 -7.97
N GLY A 427 3.35 12.09 -8.49
CA GLY A 427 4.46 11.17 -8.63
C GLY A 427 5.06 10.67 -7.31
N HIS A 428 4.84 11.37 -6.19
CA HIS A 428 5.35 10.95 -4.88
C HIS A 428 4.43 9.96 -4.14
N TRP A 429 3.21 9.77 -4.62
CA TRP A 429 2.21 8.99 -3.93
C TRP A 429 2.57 7.51 -3.69
N PRO A 430 3.12 6.77 -4.67
CA PRO A 430 3.61 5.42 -4.39
C PRO A 430 4.73 5.40 -3.34
N GLN A 431 5.56 6.44 -3.23
CA GLN A 431 6.58 6.51 -2.19
C GLN A 431 5.97 6.76 -0.81
N ILE A 432 4.97 7.63 -0.72
CA ILE A 432 4.26 7.92 0.54
C ILE A 432 3.51 6.67 1.03
N ALA A 433 2.83 5.95 0.12
CA ALA A 433 2.19 4.68 0.42
C ALA A 433 3.15 3.64 0.99
N ARG A 434 4.29 3.42 0.31
CA ARG A 434 5.34 2.49 0.78
C ARG A 434 5.89 2.87 2.16
N MET A 435 6.07 4.16 2.42
CA MET A 435 6.57 4.64 3.71
C MET A 435 5.56 4.39 4.84
N ALA A 436 4.28 4.65 4.59
CA ALA A 436 3.21 4.37 5.56
C ALA A 436 3.10 2.87 5.88
N GLN A 437 3.18 2.00 4.86
CA GLN A 437 3.14 0.55 5.04
C GLN A 437 4.32 0.02 5.85
N ARG A 438 5.55 0.43 5.50
CA ARG A 438 6.78 -0.03 6.20
C ARG A 438 6.81 0.38 7.67
N ILE A 439 6.33 1.57 8.01
CA ILE A 439 6.22 1.97 9.42
C ILE A 439 5.26 1.05 10.16
N THR A 440 4.16 0.67 9.53
CA THR A 440 3.17 -0.19 10.17
C THR A 440 3.70 -1.61 10.42
N GLU A 441 4.47 -2.15 9.48
CA GLU A 441 5.12 -3.46 9.67
C GLU A 441 6.06 -3.43 10.89
N VAL A 442 6.88 -2.39 11.02
CA VAL A 442 7.84 -2.24 12.13
C VAL A 442 7.15 -1.97 13.47
N THR A 443 6.04 -1.22 13.50
CA THR A 443 5.29 -0.99 14.75
C THR A 443 4.52 -2.24 15.19
N ASN A 444 4.05 -3.07 14.26
CA ASN A 444 3.29 -4.29 14.55
C ASN A 444 4.16 -5.51 14.90
N GLU A 445 5.39 -5.63 14.38
CA GLU A 445 6.34 -6.68 14.80
C GLU A 445 6.63 -6.64 16.31
N ASN A 446 6.49 -5.47 16.95
CA ASN A 446 6.67 -5.29 18.39
C ASN A 446 5.39 -5.54 19.22
N ARG A 447 4.27 -5.91 18.59
CA ARG A 447 3.01 -6.30 19.27
C ARG A 447 2.84 -7.82 19.42
N SER A 448 3.83 -8.61 18.98
CA SER A 448 3.80 -10.08 19.00
C SER A 448 4.44 -10.67 20.25
#